data_AF-A0AAX1C095-F1
#
_entry.id   AF-A0AAX1C095-F1
#
_cell.length_a   1.000
_cell.length_b   1.000
_cell.length_c   1.000
_cell.angle_alpha   90.00
_cell.angle_beta   90.00
_cell.angle_gamma   90.00
#
_symmetry.space_group_name_H-M   'P 1'
#
loop_
_entity.id
_entity.type
_entity.pdbx_description
1 polymer ?
#
loop_
_entity_poly.entity_id
_entity_poly.type
_entity_poly.pdbx_seq_one_letter_code
_entity_poly.pdbx_strand_id
1 'polypeptide(L)'
;MRNRELDYCPACGEDGTPNTLDHYLPKDIFPEFSVTLVNLFPMCDICQGAKGIKINDDEGKRLFIHPYFDDFIEQQVLILDIHEPFNAPTSIELYPHPDIDRELQELISRHITELEIPARYYRYFQSNYLRLLRLVGKMRHKGLNVREQLETFRDMALEKSINSWGCIFYDSVLRNEHLMEYLSNEVLPMV
;
A
#
# COMPACT_ATOMS: atom_id res chain seq x y z
N MET A 1 -6.48 -24.34 2.96
CA MET A 1 -6.21 -23.27 3.93
C MET A 1 -5.04 -23.57 4.88
N ARG A 2 -4.00 -24.33 4.47
CA ARG A 2 -2.82 -24.63 5.31
C ARG A 2 -1.49 -24.14 4.75
N ASN A 3 -1.47 -23.61 3.53
CA ASN A 3 -0.32 -22.92 3.01
C ASN A 3 -0.57 -21.42 3.19
N ARG A 4 0.30 -20.78 3.97
CA ARG A 4 0.34 -19.32 4.12
C ARG A 4 0.98 -18.76 2.84
N GLU A 5 0.21 -18.69 1.76
CA GLU A 5 0.70 -18.33 0.43
C GLU A 5 0.77 -16.82 0.21
N LEU A 6 0.01 -16.04 0.98
CA LEU A 6 0.09 -14.58 0.91
C LEU A 6 1.38 -14.07 1.56
N ASP A 7 2.06 -13.20 0.83
CA ASP A 7 3.28 -12.51 1.24
C ASP A 7 3.07 -11.00 1.42
N TYR A 8 1.81 -10.58 1.53
CA TYR A 8 1.36 -9.24 1.88
C TYR A 8 0.06 -9.28 2.69
N CYS A 9 -0.27 -8.18 3.38
CA CYS A 9 -1.54 -8.01 4.09
C CYS A 9 -2.64 -7.45 3.16
N PRO A 10 -3.74 -8.20 2.89
CA PRO A 10 -4.84 -7.73 2.03
C PRO A 10 -5.50 -6.42 2.49
N ALA A 11 -5.48 -6.13 3.79
CA ALA A 11 -6.10 -4.93 4.34
C ALA A 11 -5.20 -3.69 4.33
N CYS A 12 -3.91 -3.80 4.03
CA CYS A 12 -3.08 -2.59 3.96
C CYS A 12 -2.06 -2.57 2.83
N GLY A 13 -1.76 -3.70 2.20
CA GLY A 13 -0.73 -3.80 1.16
C GLY A 13 0.70 -3.93 1.67
N GLU A 14 0.93 -3.93 2.99
CA GLU A 14 2.27 -4.12 3.55
C GLU A 14 2.80 -5.53 3.27
N ASP A 15 4.06 -5.61 2.87
CA ASP A 15 4.78 -6.87 2.68
C ASP A 15 4.87 -7.67 3.98
N GLY A 16 4.77 -8.99 3.85
CA GLY A 16 4.87 -9.95 4.93
C GLY A 16 3.67 -10.87 4.99
N THR A 17 3.94 -12.13 5.33
CA THR A 17 2.89 -13.13 5.50
C THR A 17 1.98 -12.77 6.67
N PRO A 18 0.68 -12.54 6.45
CA PRO A 18 -0.29 -12.33 7.53
C PRO A 18 -0.27 -13.50 8.51
N ASN A 19 -0.11 -13.19 9.80
CA ASN A 19 -0.03 -14.23 10.84
C ASN A 19 -1.39 -14.58 11.45
N THR A 20 -2.44 -13.82 11.12
CA THR A 20 -3.79 -14.01 11.65
C THR A 20 -4.84 -14.09 10.56
N LEU A 21 -6.00 -14.62 10.94
CA LEU A 21 -7.26 -14.47 10.21
C LEU A 21 -8.12 -13.53 11.06
N ASP A 22 -8.55 -12.41 10.47
CA ASP A 22 -9.45 -11.47 11.13
C ASP A 22 -10.90 -11.70 10.72
N HIS A 23 -11.81 -11.41 11.64
CA HIS A 23 -13.25 -11.39 11.39
C HIS A 23 -13.66 -10.01 10.87
N TYR A 24 -14.16 -9.92 9.64
CA TYR A 24 -14.68 -8.65 9.11
C TYR A 24 -15.76 -8.07 10.04
N LEU A 25 -16.81 -8.85 10.31
CA LEU A 25 -17.79 -8.63 11.38
C LEU A 25 -17.28 -9.27 12.68
N PRO A 26 -17.01 -8.48 13.74
CA PRO A 26 -16.44 -8.95 14.99
C PRO A 26 -17.27 -10.07 15.63
N LYS A 27 -16.63 -11.19 15.96
CA LYS A 27 -17.27 -12.37 16.57
C LYS A 27 -18.00 -12.07 17.89
N ASP A 28 -17.54 -11.07 18.64
CA ASP A 28 -18.12 -10.72 19.94
C ASP A 28 -19.48 -10.02 19.77
N ILE A 29 -19.72 -9.42 18.60
CA ILE A 29 -20.96 -8.73 18.24
C ILE A 29 -21.82 -9.64 17.33
N PHE A 30 -21.18 -10.39 16.44
CA PHE A 30 -21.84 -11.28 15.47
C PHE A 30 -21.31 -12.72 15.54
N PRO A 31 -21.56 -13.43 16.66
CA PRO A 31 -21.02 -14.78 16.88
C PRO A 31 -21.48 -15.79 15.82
N GLU A 32 -22.66 -15.62 15.24
CA GLU A 32 -23.21 -16.46 14.16
C GLU A 32 -22.35 -16.44 12.89
N PHE A 33 -21.60 -15.36 12.63
CA PHE A 33 -20.72 -15.25 11.46
C PHE A 33 -19.27 -15.65 11.76
N SER A 34 -18.96 -16.12 12.97
CA SER A 34 -17.57 -16.40 13.40
C SER A 34 -16.86 -17.48 12.59
N VAL A 35 -17.61 -18.39 11.98
CA VAL A 35 -17.07 -19.49 11.16
C VAL A 35 -17.43 -19.34 9.69
N THR A 36 -18.06 -18.23 9.31
CA THR A 36 -18.42 -17.95 7.92
C THR A 36 -17.17 -17.56 7.15
N LEU A 37 -16.87 -18.29 6.07
CA LEU A 37 -15.61 -18.12 5.32
C LEU A 37 -15.44 -16.70 4.77
N VAL A 38 -16.51 -16.12 4.23
CA VAL A 38 -16.47 -14.74 3.70
C VAL A 38 -16.37 -13.68 4.79
N ASN A 39 -16.53 -14.06 6.07
CA ASN A 39 -16.30 -13.18 7.22
C ASN A 39 -14.87 -13.27 7.74
N LEU A 40 -14.03 -14.18 7.22
CA LEU A 40 -12.68 -14.43 7.69
C LEU A 40 -11.66 -14.16 6.58
N PHE A 41 -10.70 -13.28 6.82
CA PHE A 41 -9.65 -13.01 5.83
C PHE A 41 -8.27 -12.84 6.48
N PRO A 42 -7.17 -13.13 5.78
CA PRO A 42 -5.82 -12.91 6.29
C PRO A 42 -5.56 -11.43 6.59
N MET A 43 -5.01 -11.13 7.77
CA MET A 43 -4.70 -9.77 8.19
C MET A 43 -3.38 -9.76 8.99
N CYS A 44 -2.63 -8.66 8.95
CA CYS A 44 -1.48 -8.51 9.83
C CYS A 44 -1.91 -8.04 11.23
N ASP A 45 -1.11 -8.39 12.24
CA ASP A 45 -1.42 -8.11 13.65
C ASP A 45 -1.63 -6.60 13.92
N ILE A 46 -0.89 -5.74 13.19
CA ILE A 46 -1.03 -4.27 13.28
C ILE A 46 -2.42 -3.83 12.83
N CYS A 47 -2.87 -4.30 11.66
CA CYS A 47 -4.18 -3.91 11.13
C CYS A 47 -5.31 -4.54 11.95
N GLN A 48 -5.16 -5.78 12.39
CA GLN A 48 -6.16 -6.42 13.25
C GLN A 48 -6.31 -5.67 14.58
N GLY A 49 -5.20 -5.28 15.20
CA GLY A 49 -5.21 -4.46 16.43
C GLY A 49 -5.85 -3.09 16.21
N ALA A 50 -5.50 -2.40 15.12
CA ALA A 50 -6.07 -1.10 14.77
C ALA A 50 -7.57 -1.18 14.45
N LYS A 51 -8.02 -2.23 13.76
CA LYS A 51 -9.43 -2.47 13.44
C LYS A 51 -10.25 -2.77 14.70
N GLY A 52 -9.76 -3.70 15.54
CA GLY A 52 -10.48 -4.15 16.73
C GLY A 52 -11.91 -4.61 16.40
N ILE A 53 -12.89 -4.05 17.12
CA ILE A 53 -14.32 -4.34 16.93
C ILE A 53 -15.05 -3.30 16.08
N LYS A 54 -14.33 -2.36 15.45
CA LYS A 54 -14.93 -1.28 14.66
C LYS A 54 -15.55 -1.82 13.37
N ILE A 55 -16.63 -1.19 12.91
CA ILE A 55 -17.34 -1.57 11.67
C ILE A 55 -17.81 -0.33 10.92
N ASN A 56 -18.48 0.57 11.63
CA ASN A 56 -19.01 1.83 11.11
C ASN A 56 -18.50 3.01 11.94
N ASP A 57 -18.46 4.20 11.34
CA ASP A 57 -18.26 5.46 12.05
C ASP A 57 -19.54 5.88 12.82
N ASP A 58 -19.46 7.02 13.52
CA ASP A 58 -20.56 7.58 14.30
C ASP A 58 -21.77 7.99 13.43
N GLU A 59 -21.58 8.16 12.12
CA GLU A 59 -22.64 8.45 11.15
C GLU A 59 -23.24 7.16 10.54
N GLY A 60 -22.77 5.99 10.97
CA GLY A 60 -23.21 4.69 10.48
C GLY A 60 -22.62 4.30 9.13
N LYS A 61 -21.58 4.99 8.64
CA LYS A 61 -20.90 4.65 7.39
C LYS A 61 -19.82 3.61 7.63
N ARG A 62 -19.72 2.66 6.70
CA ARG A 62 -18.72 1.59 6.71
C ARG A 62 -17.29 2.14 6.78
N LEU A 63 -16.48 1.60 7.69
CA LEU A 63 -15.08 1.99 7.89
C LEU A 63 -14.10 1.22 7.02
N PHE A 64 -14.35 -0.07 6.78
CA PHE A 64 -13.37 -0.96 6.17
C PHE A 64 -13.85 -1.55 4.85
N ILE A 65 -12.91 -1.63 3.91
CA ILE A 65 -13.06 -2.36 2.65
C ILE A 65 -13.19 -3.86 2.96
N HIS A 66 -14.16 -4.50 2.32
CA HIS A 66 -14.43 -5.93 2.41
C HIS A 66 -13.66 -6.69 1.31
N PRO A 67 -12.67 -7.54 1.66
CA PRO A 67 -11.75 -8.12 0.68
C PRO A 67 -12.39 -9.10 -0.32
N TYR A 68 -13.63 -9.55 -0.07
CA TYR A 68 -14.35 -10.46 -0.97
C TYR A 68 -15.54 -9.82 -1.71
N PHE A 69 -15.98 -8.63 -1.30
CA PHE A 69 -17.22 -8.03 -1.82
C PHE A 69 -17.01 -6.65 -2.44
N ASP A 70 -15.86 -6.04 -2.20
CA ASP A 70 -15.50 -4.76 -2.78
C ASP A 70 -14.59 -4.97 -3.99
N ASP A 71 -15.18 -5.30 -5.14
CA ASP A 71 -14.45 -5.64 -6.38
C ASP A 71 -13.60 -4.48 -6.93
N PHE A 72 -13.84 -3.24 -6.49
CA PHE A 72 -13.02 -2.09 -6.86
C PHE A 72 -11.56 -2.20 -6.39
N ILE A 73 -11.22 -3.15 -5.51
CA ILE A 73 -9.82 -3.41 -5.14
C ILE A 73 -9.02 -4.16 -6.21
N GLU A 74 -9.66 -4.59 -7.30
CA GLU A 74 -8.97 -5.16 -8.47
C GLU A 74 -8.20 -4.08 -9.27
N GLN A 75 -8.54 -2.81 -9.07
CA GLN A 75 -7.75 -1.65 -9.53
C GLN A 75 -6.91 -1.06 -8.38
N GLN A 76 -5.98 -0.19 -8.72
CA GLN A 76 -5.15 0.51 -7.73
C GLN A 76 -5.99 1.51 -6.93
N VAL A 77 -6.06 1.33 -5.61
CA VAL A 77 -6.92 2.14 -4.74
C VAL A 77 -6.22 3.33 -4.10
N LEU A 78 -4.89 3.32 -4.06
CA LEU A 78 -4.09 4.41 -3.49
C LEU A 78 -3.03 4.88 -4.48
N ILE A 79 -2.77 6.17 -4.46
CA ILE A 79 -1.66 6.81 -5.17
C ILE A 79 -0.80 7.56 -4.16
N LEU A 80 0.50 7.64 -4.46
CA LEU A 80 1.47 8.39 -3.67
C LEU A 80 2.02 9.55 -4.49
N ASP A 81 1.82 10.78 -4.02
CA ASP A 81 2.54 11.92 -4.58
C ASP A 81 3.85 12.14 -3.83
N ILE A 82 4.94 12.29 -4.58
CA ILE A 82 6.29 12.56 -4.08
C ILE A 82 6.69 13.94 -4.57
N HIS A 83 6.93 14.86 -3.65
CA HIS A 83 7.29 16.23 -3.99
C HIS A 83 8.78 16.51 -3.80
N GLU A 84 9.24 17.57 -4.47
CA GLU A 84 10.56 18.13 -4.24
C GLU A 84 10.74 18.58 -2.77
N PRO A 85 11.98 18.57 -2.24
CA PRO A 85 13.23 18.28 -2.96
C PRO A 85 13.50 16.76 -3.05
N PHE A 86 13.84 16.26 -4.24
CA PHE A 86 13.98 14.81 -4.48
C PHE A 86 15.22 14.17 -3.86
N ASN A 87 16.23 14.94 -3.46
CA ASN A 87 17.36 14.40 -2.72
C ASN A 87 16.97 13.95 -1.29
N ALA A 88 15.90 14.52 -0.73
CA ALA A 88 15.35 14.17 0.57
C ALA A 88 13.87 14.62 0.66
N PRO A 89 12.92 13.88 0.06
CA PRO A 89 11.51 14.25 0.09
C PRO A 89 10.99 14.29 1.53
N THR A 90 10.57 15.47 1.98
CA THR A 90 9.98 15.67 3.32
C THR A 90 8.46 15.66 3.30
N SER A 91 7.85 15.77 2.12
CA SER A 91 6.40 15.73 1.93
C SER A 91 6.03 14.67 0.90
N ILE A 92 5.25 13.70 1.34
CA ILE A 92 4.56 12.74 0.48
C ILE A 92 3.08 12.74 0.85
N GLU A 93 2.22 12.48 -0.12
CA GLU A 93 0.77 12.40 0.10
C GLU A 93 0.27 11.05 -0.40
N LEU A 94 -0.29 10.23 0.50
CA LEU A 94 -0.90 8.95 0.16
C LEU A 94 -2.42 9.08 0.28
N TYR A 95 -3.13 8.96 -0.84
CA TYR A 95 -4.57 9.23 -0.91
C TYR A 95 -5.30 8.30 -1.90
N PRO A 96 -6.65 8.22 -1.85
CA PRO A 96 -7.42 7.41 -2.78
C PRO A 96 -7.16 7.77 -4.24
N HIS A 97 -7.09 6.77 -5.12
CA HIS A 97 -6.87 7.02 -6.54
C HIS A 97 -7.98 7.91 -7.13
N PRO A 98 -7.66 8.98 -7.88
CA PRO A 98 -8.65 9.96 -8.33
C PRO A 98 -9.68 9.40 -9.30
N ASP A 99 -9.35 8.33 -10.01
CA ASP A 99 -10.26 7.65 -10.96
C ASP A 99 -11.34 6.79 -10.27
N ILE A 100 -11.26 6.62 -8.94
CA ILE A 100 -12.27 5.87 -8.17
C ILE A 100 -13.47 6.76 -7.87
N ASP A 101 -14.67 6.20 -7.87
CA ASP A 101 -15.89 6.93 -7.52
C ASP A 101 -15.79 7.58 -6.13
N ARG A 102 -16.32 8.79 -6.00
CA ARG A 102 -16.20 9.62 -4.78
C ARG A 102 -16.62 8.90 -3.49
N GLU A 103 -17.73 8.15 -3.53
CA GLU A 103 -18.22 7.40 -2.37
C GLU A 103 -17.21 6.31 -1.92
N LEU A 104 -16.56 5.66 -2.88
CA LEU A 104 -15.52 4.68 -2.63
C LEU A 104 -14.22 5.35 -2.16
N GLN A 105 -13.87 6.53 -2.68
CA GLN A 105 -12.75 7.31 -2.15
C GLN A 105 -12.95 7.65 -0.67
N GLU A 106 -14.16 8.06 -0.27
CA GLU A 106 -14.49 8.34 1.13
C GLU A 106 -14.35 7.07 2.01
N LEU A 107 -14.76 5.90 1.51
CA LEU A 107 -14.51 4.63 2.18
C LEU A 107 -13.02 4.30 2.29
N ILE A 108 -12.25 4.46 1.22
CA ILE A 108 -10.79 4.24 1.23
C ILE A 108 -10.14 5.17 2.25
N SER A 109 -10.52 6.45 2.30
CA SER A 109 -10.03 7.41 3.29
C SER A 109 -10.31 6.97 4.72
N ARG A 110 -11.54 6.50 5.03
CA ARG A 110 -11.85 5.94 6.35
C ARG A 110 -10.98 4.71 6.63
N HIS A 111 -10.89 3.78 5.69
CA HIS A 111 -10.13 2.54 5.83
C HIS A 111 -8.64 2.79 6.14
N ILE A 112 -7.97 3.66 5.36
CA ILE A 112 -6.55 3.95 5.57
C ILE A 112 -6.29 4.71 6.88
N THR A 113 -7.23 5.56 7.27
CA THR A 113 -7.14 6.32 8.53
C THR A 113 -7.29 5.39 9.73
N GLU A 114 -8.32 4.56 9.74
CA GLU A 114 -8.61 3.63 10.84
C GLU A 114 -7.54 2.53 11.02
N LEU A 115 -6.83 2.18 9.94
CA LEU A 115 -5.72 1.21 9.96
C LEU A 115 -4.33 1.87 10.07
N GLU A 116 -4.29 3.18 10.28
CA GLU A 116 -3.08 4.00 10.42
C GLU A 116 -2.07 3.82 9.27
N ILE A 117 -2.56 3.54 8.07
CA ILE A 117 -1.73 3.22 6.90
C ILE A 117 -0.83 4.40 6.52
N PRO A 118 -1.28 5.67 6.46
CA PRO A 118 -0.41 6.78 6.04
C PRO A 118 0.87 6.91 6.88
N ALA A 119 0.75 6.82 8.22
CA ALA A 119 1.90 6.94 9.12
C ALA A 119 2.88 5.76 8.97
N ARG A 120 2.37 4.55 8.75
CA ARG A 120 3.18 3.34 8.52
C ARG A 120 3.85 3.38 7.15
N TYR A 121 3.09 3.77 6.12
CA TYR A 121 3.58 3.94 4.76
C TYR A 121 4.68 5.00 4.68
N TYR A 122 4.58 6.10 5.44
CA TYR A 122 5.64 7.11 5.51
C TYR A 122 6.98 6.52 6.00
N ARG A 123 6.96 5.67 7.02
CA ARG A 123 8.18 4.96 7.50
C ARG A 123 8.73 4.00 6.45
N TYR A 124 7.85 3.29 5.77
CA TYR A 124 8.21 2.43 4.63
C TYR A 124 8.85 3.26 3.51
N PHE A 125 8.24 4.39 3.13
CA PHE A 125 8.72 5.30 2.11
C PHE A 125 10.13 5.79 2.43
N GLN A 126 10.37 6.31 3.64
CA GLN A 126 11.71 6.80 4.03
C GLN A 126 12.80 5.73 3.83
N SER A 127 12.52 4.50 4.24
CA SER A 127 13.47 3.39 4.10
C SER A 127 13.69 2.98 2.65
N ASN A 128 12.61 2.87 1.87
CA ASN A 128 12.66 2.43 0.47
C ASN A 128 13.18 3.52 -0.47
N TYR A 129 12.94 4.78 -0.18
CA TYR A 129 13.47 5.90 -0.96
C TYR A 129 15.00 5.99 -0.85
N LEU A 130 15.56 5.82 0.35
CA LEU A 130 17.02 5.73 0.52
C LEU A 130 17.60 4.52 -0.23
N ARG A 131 16.90 3.38 -0.21
CA ARG A 131 17.30 2.19 -0.99
C ARG A 131 17.24 2.47 -2.50
N LEU A 132 16.18 3.14 -2.97
CA LEU A 132 16.00 3.54 -4.37
C LEU A 132 17.20 4.37 -4.84
N LEU A 133 17.57 5.43 -4.11
CA LEU A 133 18.72 6.28 -4.45
C LEU A 133 20.02 5.46 -4.61
N ARG A 134 20.29 4.54 -3.68
CA ARG A 134 21.47 3.64 -3.77
C ARG A 134 21.41 2.69 -4.95
N LEU A 135 20.24 2.13 -5.26
CA LEU A 135 20.04 1.22 -6.39
C LEU A 135 20.24 1.97 -7.71
N VAL A 136 19.65 3.16 -7.85
CA VAL A 136 19.81 4.01 -9.04
C VAL A 136 21.27 4.41 -9.24
N GLY A 137 21.99 4.79 -8.18
CA GLY A 137 23.43 5.06 -8.26
C GLY A 137 24.23 3.87 -8.80
N LYS A 138 23.91 2.64 -8.36
CA LYS A 138 24.52 1.40 -8.88
C LYS A 138 24.14 1.12 -10.34
N MET A 139 22.88 1.36 -10.72
CA MET A 139 22.41 1.20 -12.09
C MET A 139 23.17 2.13 -13.04
N ARG A 140 23.29 3.40 -12.67
CA ARG A 140 24.02 4.42 -13.45
C ARG A 140 25.49 4.07 -13.60
N HIS A 141 26.17 3.65 -12.53
CA HIS A 141 27.56 3.20 -12.61
C HIS A 141 27.75 2.01 -13.56
N LYS A 142 26.74 1.13 -13.67
CA LYS A 142 26.76 -0.02 -14.58
C LYS A 142 26.27 0.31 -15.99
N GLY A 143 25.85 1.55 -16.27
CA GLY A 143 25.26 1.95 -17.55
C GLY A 143 23.90 1.31 -17.84
N LEU A 144 23.15 0.91 -16.80
CA LEU A 144 21.81 0.34 -16.95
C LEU A 144 20.76 1.46 -17.11
N ASN A 145 19.71 1.19 -17.88
CA ASN A 145 18.57 2.09 -18.01
C ASN A 145 17.75 2.11 -16.70
N VAL A 146 17.75 3.23 -15.99
CA VAL A 146 17.07 3.36 -14.69
C VAL A 146 15.57 3.07 -14.81
N ARG A 147 14.88 3.63 -15.81
CA ARG A 147 13.43 3.45 -15.98
C ARG A 147 13.08 1.99 -16.18
N GLU A 148 13.76 1.30 -17.09
CA GLU A 148 13.51 -0.13 -17.38
C GLU A 148 13.73 -1.02 -16.13
N GLN A 149 14.73 -0.70 -15.31
CA GLN A 149 14.97 -1.44 -14.06
C GLN A 149 13.89 -1.16 -13.01
N LEU A 150 13.38 0.07 -12.91
CA LEU A 150 12.29 0.41 -12.00
C LEU A 150 10.95 -0.18 -12.46
N GLU A 151 10.70 -0.24 -13.77
CA GLU A 151 9.56 -0.97 -14.35
C GLU A 151 9.62 -2.46 -13.98
N THR A 152 10.80 -3.07 -14.05
CA THR A 152 10.99 -4.46 -13.60
C THR A 152 10.64 -4.63 -12.12
N PHE A 153 11.05 -3.70 -11.24
CA PHE A 153 10.68 -3.76 -9.82
C PHE A 153 9.19 -3.54 -9.57
N ARG A 154 8.55 -2.67 -10.34
CA ARG A 154 7.09 -2.46 -10.32
C ARG A 154 6.36 -3.74 -10.73
N ASP A 155 6.82 -4.41 -11.79
CA ASP A 155 6.23 -5.66 -12.29
C ASP A 155 6.39 -6.81 -11.27
N MET A 156 7.54 -6.92 -10.61
CA MET A 156 7.73 -7.87 -9.49
C MET A 156 6.80 -7.57 -8.30
N ALA A 157 6.53 -6.29 -8.00
CA ALA A 157 5.59 -5.93 -6.94
C ALA A 157 4.13 -6.20 -7.33
N LEU A 158 3.80 -6.07 -8.62
CA LEU A 158 2.48 -6.43 -9.17
C LEU A 158 2.16 -7.91 -9.03
N GLU A 159 3.16 -8.80 -9.06
CA GLU A 159 2.97 -10.24 -8.82
C GLU A 159 2.32 -10.53 -7.45
N LYS A 160 2.52 -9.64 -6.47
CA LYS A 160 1.87 -9.73 -5.16
C LYS A 160 0.47 -9.14 -5.20
N SER A 161 0.39 -7.86 -5.53
CA SER A 161 -0.87 -7.11 -5.63
C SER A 161 -0.62 -5.73 -6.23
N ILE A 162 -1.57 -5.26 -7.05
CA ILE A 162 -1.67 -3.86 -7.50
C ILE A 162 -1.77 -2.87 -6.34
N ASN A 163 -2.25 -3.33 -5.19
CA ASN A 163 -2.40 -2.54 -3.97
C ASN A 163 -1.30 -2.83 -2.91
N SER A 164 -0.23 -3.53 -3.29
CA SER A 164 0.94 -3.67 -2.41
C SER A 164 1.70 -2.34 -2.29
N TRP A 165 2.34 -2.11 -1.14
CA TRP A 165 3.11 -0.89 -0.93
C TRP A 165 4.26 -0.74 -1.92
N GLY A 166 4.89 -1.85 -2.31
CA GLY A 166 5.93 -1.84 -3.33
C GLY A 166 5.39 -1.40 -4.70
N CYS A 167 4.21 -1.90 -5.08
CA CYS A 167 3.58 -1.52 -6.34
C CYS A 167 3.27 -0.02 -6.35
N ILE A 168 2.52 0.46 -5.34
CA ILE A 168 2.17 1.89 -5.20
C ILE A 168 3.42 2.77 -5.23
N PHE A 169 4.50 2.37 -4.54
CA PHE A 169 5.76 3.11 -4.51
C PHE A 169 6.41 3.24 -5.89
N TYR A 170 6.69 2.12 -6.56
CA TYR A 170 7.41 2.18 -7.85
C TYR A 170 6.57 2.80 -8.95
N ASP A 171 5.28 2.50 -8.96
CA ASP A 171 4.33 3.08 -9.90
C ASP A 171 4.26 4.61 -9.74
N SER A 172 4.23 5.12 -8.51
CA SER A 172 4.27 6.56 -8.23
C SER A 172 5.61 7.21 -8.60
N VAL A 173 6.74 6.51 -8.39
CA VAL A 173 8.06 6.98 -8.86
C VAL A 173 8.07 7.08 -10.39
N LEU A 174 7.58 6.06 -11.10
CA LEU A 174 7.60 5.97 -12.57
C LEU A 174 6.67 6.99 -13.25
N ARG A 175 5.56 7.37 -12.60
CA ARG A 175 4.61 8.39 -13.07
C ARG A 175 5.12 9.82 -12.85
N ASN A 176 6.02 10.03 -11.90
CA ASN A 176 6.59 11.34 -11.62
C ASN A 176 7.77 11.63 -12.54
N GLU A 177 7.50 12.27 -13.68
CA GLU A 177 8.53 12.58 -14.69
C GLU A 177 9.67 13.46 -14.15
N HIS A 178 9.39 14.38 -13.23
CA HIS A 178 10.42 15.21 -12.60
C HIS A 178 11.35 14.38 -11.71
N LEU A 179 10.79 13.47 -10.91
CA LEU A 179 11.58 12.53 -10.12
C LEU A 179 12.37 11.57 -11.00
N MET A 180 11.79 11.08 -12.10
CA MET A 180 12.48 10.20 -13.04
C MET A 180 13.65 10.88 -13.73
N GLU A 181 13.51 12.15 -14.10
CA GLU A 181 14.60 12.98 -14.62
C GLU A 181 15.71 13.14 -13.57
N TYR A 182 15.34 13.50 -12.33
CA TYR A 182 16.27 13.59 -11.20
C TYR A 182 17.06 12.29 -10.98
N LEU A 183 16.36 11.15 -10.93
CA LEU A 183 16.99 9.84 -10.69
C LEU A 183 17.96 9.46 -11.82
N SER A 184 17.57 9.71 -13.07
CA SER A 184 18.33 9.29 -14.24
C SER A 184 19.56 10.16 -14.49
N ASN A 185 19.43 11.48 -14.34
CA ASN A 185 20.39 12.43 -14.91
C ASN A 185 21.06 13.33 -13.86
N GLU A 186 20.39 13.67 -12.75
CA GLU A 186 20.92 14.64 -11.79
C GLU A 186 21.93 14.05 -10.79
N VAL A 187 22.51 14.88 -9.92
CA VAL A 187 23.45 14.43 -8.89
C VAL A 187 22.67 13.83 -7.72
N LEU A 188 22.85 12.51 -7.52
CA LEU A 188 22.29 11.83 -6.36
C LEU A 188 23.12 12.15 -5.11
N PRO A 189 22.50 12.25 -3.93
CA PRO A 189 23.23 12.37 -2.67
C PRO A 189 24.15 11.16 -2.48
N MET A 190 25.26 11.34 -1.78
CA MET A 190 26.06 10.22 -1.28
C MET A 190 25.31 9.55 -0.13
N VAL A 191 24.68 8.39 -0.38
CA VAL A 191 23.84 7.64 0.57
C VAL A 191 24.36 6.24 0.88
#